data_AF-A0A7V8NPI6-F1
#
_entry.id   AF-A0A7V8NPI6-F1
#
_cell.length_a   1.000
_cell.length_b   1.000
_cell.length_c   1.000
_cell.angle_alpha   90.00
_cell.angle_beta   90.00
_cell.angle_gamma   90.00
#
_symmetry.space_group_name_H-M   'P 1'
#
loop_
_entity.id
_entity.type
_entity.pdbx_description
1 polymer ?
#
loop_
_entity_poly.entity_id
_entity_poly.type
_entity_poly.pdbx_seq_one_letter_code
_entity_poly.pdbx_strand_id
1 'polypeptide(L)'
;MNDSMAQARPGFAPLDLAGWKTALNWVGACALTVLFLASGLWKITDPQGWAVRLTQLKFPEALSLAGALVVGITETLAAVLVLVPRFRRWGAVLAGLLLTAFMIYMGVNYHALKSADCSCFPFLKRVVGPMFFAEDGAMLLAAVVAGAWSKPASGLRSVLVILGAVAVFAGVSYGVNEARQTGAKAPDTITVEGKP
;
A
#
# COMPACT_ATOMS: atom_id res chain seq x y z
N MET A 1 -57.70 23.72 -3.16
CA MET A 1 -56.73 23.80 -2.04
C MET A 1 -56.74 22.47 -1.33
N ASN A 2 -55.76 21.60 -1.64
CA ASN A 2 -55.20 20.54 -0.78
C ASN A 2 -54.25 19.69 -1.65
N ASP A 3 -53.18 20.32 -2.13
CA ASP A 3 -52.04 19.62 -2.71
C ASP A 3 -51.20 19.07 -1.57
N SER A 4 -51.45 17.81 -1.22
CA SER A 4 -50.70 17.09 -0.20
C SER A 4 -49.31 16.77 -0.73
N MET A 5 -48.35 17.65 -0.45
CA MET A 5 -46.92 17.46 -0.71
C MET A 5 -46.34 16.40 0.24
N ALA A 6 -46.56 15.13 -0.10
CA ALA A 6 -45.82 14.02 0.47
C ALA A 6 -45.31 13.12 -0.67
N GLN A 7 -44.49 13.67 -1.55
CA GLN A 7 -43.61 12.83 -2.37
C GLN A 7 -42.66 12.09 -1.44
N ALA A 8 -42.82 10.77 -1.37
CA ALA A 8 -41.81 9.89 -0.80
C ALA A 8 -40.49 10.21 -1.50
N ARG A 9 -39.48 10.67 -0.73
CA ARG A 9 -38.10 10.77 -1.21
C ARG A 9 -37.78 9.46 -1.91
N PRO A 10 -37.27 9.47 -3.16
CA PRO A 10 -36.92 8.23 -3.84
C PRO A 10 -35.89 7.52 -2.95
N GLY A 11 -36.37 6.48 -2.27
CA GLY A 11 -35.58 5.62 -1.44
C GLY A 11 -34.41 5.16 -2.29
N PHE A 12 -33.22 5.24 -1.70
CA PHE A 12 -31.96 4.71 -2.21
C PHE A 12 -32.18 3.69 -3.31
N ALA A 13 -32.04 4.09 -4.58
CA ALA A 13 -31.98 3.13 -5.67
C ALA A 13 -30.78 2.22 -5.34
N PRO A 14 -31.00 0.94 -4.99
CA PRO A 14 -29.90 0.00 -4.98
C PRO A 14 -29.48 -0.03 -6.44
N LEU A 15 -28.22 0.34 -6.72
CA LEU A 15 -27.65 -0.02 -8.02
C LEU A 15 -27.76 -1.54 -8.07
N ASP A 16 -28.68 -2.01 -8.91
CA ASP A 16 -29.03 -3.41 -9.14
C ASP A 16 -27.86 -4.10 -9.87
N LEU A 17 -26.73 -4.20 -9.16
CA LEU A 17 -25.56 -4.92 -9.59
C LEU A 17 -25.82 -6.37 -9.22
N ALA A 18 -25.90 -7.23 -10.25
CA ALA A 18 -26.05 -8.67 -10.09
C ALA A 18 -25.11 -9.19 -8.98
N GLY A 19 -25.63 -9.99 -8.04
CA GLY A 19 -24.94 -10.39 -6.80
C GLY A 19 -23.52 -10.93 -6.97
N TRP A 20 -23.20 -11.52 -8.13
CA TRP A 20 -21.86 -11.99 -8.47
C TRP A 20 -20.84 -10.85 -8.66
N LYS A 21 -21.26 -9.68 -9.16
CA LYS A 21 -20.41 -8.49 -9.33
C LYS A 21 -20.05 -7.88 -7.98
N THR A 22 -21.00 -7.84 -7.04
CA THR A 22 -20.78 -7.40 -5.66
C THR A 22 -19.88 -8.38 -4.91
N ALA A 23 -20.07 -9.69 -5.07
CA ALA A 23 -19.19 -10.71 -4.50
C ALA A 23 -17.75 -10.60 -5.01
N LEU A 24 -17.55 -10.54 -6.34
CA LEU A 24 -16.22 -10.37 -6.94
C LEU A 24 -15.52 -9.08 -6.48
N ASN A 25 -16.26 -7.98 -6.38
CA ASN A 25 -15.71 -6.73 -5.87
C ASN A 25 -15.21 -6.91 -4.42
N TRP A 26 -16.03 -7.48 -3.53
CA TRP A 26 -15.66 -7.76 -2.13
C TRP A 26 -14.47 -8.68 -1.99
N VAL A 27 -14.41 -9.77 -2.76
CA VAL A 27 -13.23 -10.64 -2.76
C VAL A 27 -11.97 -9.88 -3.19
N GLY A 28 -12.05 -9.11 -4.28
CA GLY A 28 -10.92 -8.30 -4.77
C GLY A 28 -10.45 -7.26 -3.75
N ALA A 29 -11.37 -6.57 -3.08
CA ALA A 29 -11.01 -5.59 -2.07
C ALA A 29 -10.44 -6.23 -0.80
N CYS A 30 -11.00 -7.34 -0.33
CA CYS A 30 -10.44 -8.05 0.81
C CYS A 30 -9.02 -8.52 0.49
N ALA A 31 -8.80 -9.09 -0.70
CA ALA A 31 -7.46 -9.50 -1.13
C ALA A 31 -6.48 -8.32 -1.19
N LEU A 32 -6.86 -7.21 -1.83
CA LEU A 32 -6.02 -6.00 -1.92
C LEU A 32 -5.75 -5.40 -0.54
N THR A 33 -6.75 -5.31 0.33
CA THR A 33 -6.58 -4.81 1.69
C THR A 33 -5.59 -5.68 2.46
N VAL A 34 -5.74 -7.01 2.43
CA VAL A 34 -4.82 -7.91 3.13
C VAL A 34 -3.39 -7.75 2.60
N LEU A 35 -3.21 -7.72 1.28
CA LEU A 35 -1.89 -7.59 0.65
C LEU A 35 -1.22 -6.24 0.98
N PHE A 36 -1.91 -5.13 0.73
CA PHE A 36 -1.36 -3.79 0.98
C PHE A 36 -1.21 -3.47 2.47
N LEU A 37 -2.09 -4.00 3.32
CA LEU A 37 -1.97 -3.80 4.77
C LEU A 37 -0.77 -4.58 5.29
N ALA A 38 -0.61 -5.86 4.92
CA ALA A 38 0.53 -6.66 5.33
C ALA A 38 1.86 -6.07 4.84
N SER A 39 1.92 -5.62 3.57
CA SER A 39 3.12 -4.99 3.01
C SER A 39 3.43 -3.66 3.69
N GLY A 40 2.42 -2.80 3.84
CA GLY A 40 2.59 -1.46 4.40
C GLY A 40 2.97 -1.50 5.87
N LEU A 41 2.32 -2.35 6.67
CA LEU A 41 2.61 -2.47 8.10
C LEU A 41 4.03 -2.97 8.33
N TRP A 42 4.49 -3.96 7.55
CA TRP A 42 5.88 -4.42 7.62
C TRP A 42 6.89 -3.30 7.33
N LYS A 43 6.64 -2.52 6.26
CA LYS A 43 7.51 -1.39 5.88
C LYS A 43 7.56 -0.29 6.94
N ILE A 44 6.49 -0.12 7.72
CA ILE A 44 6.43 0.85 8.83
C ILE A 44 7.10 0.30 10.10
N THR A 45 7.03 -1.01 10.35
CA THR A 45 7.67 -1.63 11.53
C THR A 45 9.18 -1.76 11.39
N ASP A 46 9.70 -1.98 10.18
CA ASP A 46 11.15 -2.05 9.90
C ASP A 46 11.52 -1.15 8.70
N PRO A 47 11.47 0.19 8.88
CA PRO A 47 11.73 1.14 7.80
C PRO A 47 13.20 1.16 7.36
N GLN A 48 14.12 0.80 8.26
CA GLN A 48 15.55 0.82 7.97
C GLN A 48 15.99 -0.42 7.19
N GLY A 49 15.53 -1.62 7.57
CA GLY A 49 15.76 -2.82 6.79
C GLY A 49 15.16 -2.70 5.38
N TRP A 50 14.03 -2.01 5.26
CA TRP A 50 13.47 -1.65 3.95
C TRP A 50 14.28 -0.58 3.21
N ALA A 51 14.80 0.45 3.89
CA ALA A 51 15.65 1.47 3.27
C ALA A 51 16.92 0.88 2.66
N VAL A 52 17.58 -0.07 3.35
CA VAL A 52 18.74 -0.80 2.81
C VAL A 52 18.36 -1.62 1.57
N ARG A 53 17.17 -2.20 1.53
CA ARG A 53 16.69 -2.87 0.31
C ARG A 53 16.42 -1.86 -0.80
N LEU A 54 15.87 -0.68 -0.51
CA LEU A 54 15.70 0.38 -1.52
C LEU A 54 17.03 0.84 -2.11
N THR A 55 18.10 0.96 -1.30
CA THR A 55 19.43 1.29 -1.84
C THR A 55 19.99 0.17 -2.72
N GLN A 56 19.78 -1.10 -2.35
CA GLN A 56 20.09 -2.25 -3.22
C GLN A 56 19.30 -2.23 -4.53
N LEU A 57 18.07 -1.69 -4.51
CA LEU A 57 17.24 -1.44 -5.69
C LEU A 57 17.63 -0.17 -6.47
N LYS A 58 18.84 0.34 -6.24
CA LYS A 58 19.42 1.56 -6.85
C LYS A 58 18.68 2.86 -6.51
N PHE A 59 17.89 2.88 -5.44
CA PHE A 59 17.31 4.12 -4.95
C PHE A 59 18.41 4.96 -4.27
N PRO A 60 18.44 6.28 -4.46
CA PRO A 60 19.46 7.14 -3.83
C PRO A 60 19.41 7.01 -2.30
N GLU A 61 20.57 6.80 -1.69
CA GLU A 61 20.72 6.53 -0.25
C GLU A 61 20.12 7.65 0.61
N ALA A 62 20.38 8.91 0.25
CA ALA A 62 19.85 10.08 0.95
C ALA A 62 18.31 10.14 1.00
N LEU A 63 17.61 9.50 0.06
CA LEU A 63 16.15 9.45 -0.01
C LEU A 63 15.58 8.08 0.35
N SER A 64 16.42 7.08 0.61
CA SER A 64 15.99 5.69 0.83
C SER A 64 15.09 5.54 2.05
N LEU A 65 15.41 6.24 3.15
CA LEU A 65 14.62 6.21 4.39
C LEU A 65 13.30 6.99 4.25
N ALA A 66 13.35 8.17 3.62
CA ALA A 66 12.14 8.95 3.33
C ALA A 66 11.21 8.20 2.36
N GLY A 67 11.77 7.62 1.29
CA GLY A 67 11.04 6.80 0.33
C GLY A 67 10.44 5.55 0.97
N ALA A 68 11.19 4.87 1.85
CA ALA A 68 10.71 3.73 2.62
C ALA A 68 9.44 4.05 3.42
N LEU A 69 9.47 5.17 4.16
CA LEU A 69 8.34 5.63 4.96
C LEU A 69 7.15 6.06 4.09
N VAL A 70 7.39 6.84 3.04
CA VAL A 70 6.32 7.29 2.14
C VAL A 70 5.63 6.11 1.48
N VAL A 71 6.37 5.11 1.00
CA VAL A 71 5.79 3.90 0.41
C VAL A 71 4.98 3.11 1.46
N GLY A 72 5.50 2.90 2.67
CA GLY A 72 4.75 2.23 3.73
C GLY A 72 3.45 2.94 4.12
N ILE A 73 3.49 4.27 4.28
CA ILE A 73 2.33 5.10 4.61
C ILE A 73 1.29 5.07 3.48
N THR A 74 1.75 5.20 2.23
CA THR A 74 0.83 5.21 1.08
C THR A 74 0.20 3.83 0.86
N GLU A 75 0.92 2.74 1.07
CA GLU A 75 0.36 1.38 1.00
C GLU A 75 -0.69 1.12 2.10
N THR A 76 -0.38 1.48 3.35
CA THR A 76 -1.34 1.34 4.46
C THR A 76 -2.57 2.22 4.26
N LEU A 77 -2.40 3.45 3.76
CA LEU A 77 -3.51 4.31 3.37
C LEU A 77 -4.36 3.66 2.28
N ALA A 78 -3.73 3.08 1.24
CA ALA A 78 -4.43 2.38 0.17
C ALA A 78 -5.34 1.27 0.74
N ALA A 79 -4.78 0.44 1.62
CA ALA A 79 -5.50 -0.66 2.25
C ALA A 79 -6.72 -0.18 3.07
N VAL A 80 -6.55 0.87 3.88
CA VAL A 80 -7.64 1.44 4.68
C VAL A 80 -8.73 2.04 3.77
N LEU A 81 -8.34 2.76 2.70
CA LEU A 81 -9.29 3.36 1.76
C LEU A 81 -10.05 2.30 0.94
N VAL A 82 -9.40 1.19 0.58
CA VAL A 82 -10.05 0.04 -0.10
C VAL A 82 -11.05 -0.66 0.85
N LEU A 83 -10.71 -0.80 2.13
CA LEU A 83 -11.58 -1.42 3.13
C LEU A 83 -12.88 -0.64 3.36
N VAL A 84 -12.83 0.69 3.32
CA VAL A 84 -14.01 1.54 3.53
C VAL A 84 -14.82 1.66 2.23
N PRO A 85 -16.06 1.12 2.14
CA PRO A 85 -16.83 1.08 0.89
C PRO A 85 -17.09 2.45 0.26
N ARG A 86 -17.10 3.51 1.09
CA ARG A 86 -17.28 4.90 0.69
C ARG A 86 -16.08 5.49 -0.07
N PHE A 87 -14.85 5.04 0.22
CA PHE A 87 -13.61 5.53 -0.38
C PHE A 87 -12.91 4.51 -1.28
N ARG A 88 -13.50 3.33 -1.44
CA ARG A 88 -12.96 2.20 -2.19
C ARG A 88 -12.42 2.54 -3.57
N ARG A 89 -13.06 3.48 -4.29
CA ARG A 89 -12.60 3.93 -5.61
C ARG A 89 -11.26 4.67 -5.53
N TRP A 90 -11.08 5.55 -4.55
CA TRP A 90 -9.80 6.23 -4.31
C TRP A 90 -8.73 5.24 -3.85
N GLY A 91 -9.09 4.31 -2.97
CA GLY A 91 -8.18 3.24 -2.54
C GLY A 91 -7.71 2.36 -3.70
N ALA A 92 -8.62 1.95 -4.58
CA ALA A 92 -8.31 1.14 -5.75
C ALA A 92 -7.44 1.91 -6.77
N VAL A 93 -7.70 3.20 -6.99
CA VAL A 93 -6.86 4.06 -7.83
C VAL A 93 -5.47 4.21 -7.23
N LEU A 94 -5.37 4.46 -5.92
CA LEU A 94 -4.09 4.63 -5.23
C LEU A 94 -3.27 3.34 -5.21
N ALA A 95 -3.90 2.20 -4.94
CA ALA A 95 -3.29 0.87 -5.04
C ALA A 95 -2.82 0.56 -6.47
N GLY A 96 -3.64 0.87 -7.48
CA GLY A 96 -3.28 0.69 -8.88
C GLY A 96 -2.11 1.59 -9.31
N LEU A 97 -2.09 2.84 -8.86
CA LEU A 97 -0.98 3.77 -9.10
C LEU A 97 0.31 3.28 -8.44
N LEU A 98 0.25 2.80 -7.20
CA LEU A 98 1.41 2.23 -6.49
C LEU A 98 1.97 1.02 -7.25
N LEU A 99 1.13 0.05 -7.63
CA LEU A 99 1.54 -1.13 -8.41
C LEU A 99 2.15 -0.72 -9.76
N THR A 100 1.50 0.20 -10.47
CA THR A 100 1.97 0.65 -11.78
C THR A 100 3.31 1.38 -11.68
N ALA A 101 3.45 2.30 -10.73
CA ALA A 101 4.71 3.02 -10.51
C ALA A 101 5.85 2.07 -10.15
N PHE A 102 5.56 1.07 -9.30
CA PHE A 102 6.51 0.03 -8.92
C PHE A 102 6.92 -0.85 -10.10
N MET A 103 5.96 -1.32 -10.90
CA MET A 103 6.23 -2.07 -12.13
C MET A 103 7.06 -1.26 -13.13
N ILE A 104 6.75 0.02 -13.33
CA ILE A 104 7.52 0.90 -14.22
C ILE A 104 8.96 1.05 -13.71
N TYR A 105 9.15 1.31 -12.41
CA TYR A 105 10.48 1.46 -11.82
C TYR A 105 11.33 0.20 -12.00
N MET A 106 10.75 -0.97 -11.74
CA MET A 106 11.42 -2.26 -11.94
C MET A 106 11.66 -2.58 -13.41
N GLY A 107 10.75 -2.15 -14.30
CA GLY A 107 10.88 -2.31 -15.75
C GLY A 107 12.02 -1.47 -16.33
N VAL A 108 12.12 -0.19 -15.93
CA VAL A 108 13.19 0.71 -16.37
C VAL A 108 14.56 0.21 -15.91
N ASN A 109 14.65 -0.29 -14.69
CA ASN A 109 15.90 -0.81 -14.13
C ASN A 109 16.05 -2.34 -14.29
N TYR A 110 15.24 -2.96 -15.15
CA TYR A 110 15.14 -4.43 -15.26
C TYR A 110 16.47 -5.10 -15.55
N HIS A 111 17.27 -4.52 -16.44
CA HIS A 111 18.58 -5.08 -16.80
C HIS A 111 19.56 -5.14 -15.63
N ALA A 112 19.43 -4.22 -14.66
CA ALA A 112 20.29 -4.14 -13.50
C ALA A 112 19.75 -4.88 -12.28
N LEU A 113 18.42 -5.04 -12.18
CA LEU A 113 17.75 -5.68 -11.05
C LEU A 113 17.28 -7.10 -11.34
N LYS A 114 17.54 -7.64 -12.54
CA LYS A 114 17.24 -9.03 -12.86
C LYS A 114 17.89 -9.92 -11.81
N SER A 115 17.12 -10.84 -11.22
CA SER A 115 17.51 -11.69 -10.07
C SER A 115 17.69 -11.02 -8.69
N ALA A 116 17.45 -9.71 -8.57
CA ALA A 116 17.45 -9.05 -7.27
C ALA A 116 16.16 -9.36 -6.48
N ASP A 117 16.28 -9.43 -5.15
CA ASP A 117 15.15 -9.60 -4.24
C ASP A 117 14.44 -8.25 -4.03
N CYS A 118 13.20 -8.14 -4.50
CA CYS A 118 12.37 -6.94 -4.34
C CYS A 118 11.47 -6.96 -3.11
N SER A 119 11.72 -7.90 -2.18
CA SER A 119 10.87 -8.30 -1.06
C SER A 119 10.02 -7.18 -0.44
N CYS A 120 8.86 -6.92 -1.06
CA CYS A 120 7.81 -6.05 -0.54
C CYS A 120 7.04 -6.70 0.61
N PHE A 121 7.17 -8.03 0.75
CA PHE A 121 6.57 -8.85 1.79
C PHE A 121 7.69 -9.52 2.59
N PRO A 122 7.66 -9.46 3.94
CA PRO A 122 8.64 -10.15 4.78
C PRO A 122 8.70 -11.65 4.56
N PHE A 123 7.55 -12.24 4.22
CA PHE A 123 7.36 -13.69 4.19
C PHE A 123 7.60 -14.31 2.80
N LEU A 124 7.77 -13.50 1.75
CA LEU A 124 7.91 -13.99 0.37
C LEU A 124 9.16 -13.38 -0.29
N LYS A 125 10.11 -14.24 -0.64
CA LYS A 125 11.23 -13.86 -1.51
C LYS A 125 10.72 -13.75 -2.94
N ARG A 126 10.41 -12.54 -3.38
CA ARG A 126 10.09 -12.24 -4.79
C ARG A 126 11.32 -11.72 -5.51
N VAL A 127 11.72 -12.48 -6.53
CA VAL A 127 12.81 -12.13 -7.44
C VAL A 127 12.25 -11.35 -8.62
N VAL A 128 12.96 -10.30 -9.08
CA VAL A 128 12.57 -9.59 -10.32
C VAL A 128 12.73 -10.53 -11.52
N GLY A 129 11.58 -10.94 -12.07
CA GLY A 129 11.49 -11.83 -13.23
C GLY A 129 10.18 -11.62 -13.98
N PRO A 130 9.97 -12.34 -15.09
CA PRO A 130 8.71 -12.24 -15.85
C PRO A 130 7.49 -12.67 -15.01
N MET A 131 7.67 -13.60 -14.06
CA MET A 131 6.61 -14.04 -13.16
C MET A 131 6.14 -12.93 -12.21
N PHE A 132 7.08 -12.09 -11.74
CA PHE A 132 6.76 -10.91 -10.91
C PHE A 132 5.78 -9.97 -11.62
N PHE A 133 6.05 -9.61 -12.88
CA PHE A 133 5.13 -8.76 -13.65
C PHE A 133 3.76 -9.38 -13.88
N ALA A 134 3.68 -10.72 -13.95
CA ALA A 134 2.42 -11.43 -14.08
C ALA A 134 1.59 -11.38 -12.78
N GLU A 135 2.23 -11.59 -11.62
CA GLU A 135 1.57 -11.47 -10.30
C GLU A 135 1.08 -10.04 -10.05
N ASP A 136 1.97 -9.06 -10.21
CA ASP A 136 1.64 -7.64 -10.01
C ASP A 136 0.61 -7.14 -11.04
N GLY A 137 0.66 -7.66 -12.28
CA GLY A 137 -0.36 -7.43 -13.30
C GLY A 137 -1.73 -8.03 -12.93
N ALA A 138 -1.77 -9.24 -12.36
CA ALA A 138 -3.00 -9.84 -11.86
C ALA A 138 -3.59 -9.05 -10.69
N MET A 139 -2.74 -8.56 -9.77
CA MET A 139 -3.15 -7.67 -8.68
C MET A 139 -3.69 -6.33 -9.21
N LEU A 140 -3.06 -5.78 -10.24
CA LEU A 140 -3.53 -4.55 -10.90
C LEU A 140 -4.89 -4.75 -11.57
N LEU A 141 -5.09 -5.87 -12.26
CA LEU A 141 -6.39 -6.22 -12.83
C LEU A 141 -7.47 -6.34 -11.74
N ALA A 142 -7.14 -6.98 -10.61
CA ALA A 142 -8.04 -7.05 -9.46
C ALA A 142 -8.39 -5.66 -8.90
N ALA A 143 -7.42 -4.73 -8.87
CA ALA A 143 -7.64 -3.34 -8.46
C ALA A 143 -8.55 -2.58 -9.43
N VAL A 144 -8.34 -2.74 -10.74
CA VAL A 144 -9.19 -2.14 -11.78
C VAL A 144 -10.62 -2.67 -11.68
N VAL A 145 -10.79 -3.98 -11.52
CA VAL A 145 -12.09 -4.64 -11.33
C VAL A 145 -12.80 -4.13 -10.07
N ALA A 146 -12.09 -4.04 -8.94
CA ALA A 146 -12.65 -3.52 -7.70
C ALA A 146 -13.04 -2.03 -7.80
N GLY A 147 -12.28 -1.24 -8.55
CA GLY A 147 -12.51 0.18 -8.76
C GLY A 147 -13.63 0.51 -9.76
N ALA A 148 -13.68 -0.20 -10.89
CA ALA A 148 -14.60 0.08 -12.00
C ALA A 148 -16.08 -0.08 -11.63
N TRP A 149 -16.39 -0.99 -10.70
CA TRP A 149 -17.76 -1.24 -10.24
C TRP A 149 -18.10 -0.58 -8.89
N SER A 150 -17.26 0.34 -8.41
CA SER A 150 -17.48 1.06 -7.15
C SER A 150 -18.17 2.42 -7.36
N LYS A 151 -19.09 2.77 -6.44
CA LYS A 151 -19.79 4.07 -6.44
C LYS A 151 -18.78 5.23 -6.41
N PRO A 152 -19.05 6.35 -7.11
CA PRO A 152 -18.17 7.52 -7.07
C PRO A 152 -18.04 8.03 -5.62
N ALA A 153 -16.79 8.20 -5.18
CA ALA A 153 -16.50 8.55 -3.81
C ALA A 153 -16.82 10.03 -3.54
N SER A 154 -17.38 10.31 -2.36
CA SER A 154 -17.65 11.68 -1.89
C SER A 154 -16.98 11.91 -0.53
N GLY A 155 -16.26 13.04 -0.39
CA GLY A 155 -15.72 13.52 0.89
C GLY A 155 -14.19 13.50 1.01
N LEU A 156 -13.50 14.44 0.36
CA LEU A 156 -12.04 14.63 0.42
C LEU A 156 -11.51 14.84 1.87
N ARG A 157 -12.32 15.49 2.72
CA ARG A 157 -11.99 15.78 4.12
C ARG A 157 -11.74 14.51 4.95
N SER A 158 -12.53 13.48 4.75
CA SER A 158 -12.38 12.21 5.48
C SER A 158 -11.12 11.46 5.05
N VAL A 159 -10.74 11.53 3.77
CA VAL A 159 -9.47 10.96 3.27
C VAL A 159 -8.27 11.63 3.95
N LEU A 160 -8.30 12.96 4.11
CA LEU A 160 -7.25 13.71 4.80
C LEU A 160 -7.16 13.37 6.30
N VAL A 161 -8.29 13.13 6.97
CA VAL A 161 -8.29 12.69 8.37
C VAL A 161 -7.67 11.29 8.51
N ILE A 162 -8.02 10.37 7.61
CA ILE A 162 -7.43 9.01 7.61
C ILE A 162 -5.92 9.09 7.31
N LEU A 163 -5.51 9.90 6.33
CA LEU A 163 -4.10 10.16 6.04
C LEU A 163 -3.37 10.68 7.29
N GLY A 164 -3.94 11.67 7.99
CA GLY A 164 -3.38 12.21 9.21
C GLY A 164 -3.23 11.15 10.30
N ALA A 165 -4.25 10.31 10.52
CA ALA A 165 -4.19 9.23 11.49
C ALA A 165 -3.11 8.18 11.15
N VAL A 166 -3.02 7.76 9.88
CA VAL A 166 -1.99 6.82 9.41
C VAL A 166 -0.60 7.43 9.53
N ALA A 167 -0.43 8.71 9.20
CA ALA A 167 0.84 9.42 9.32
C ALA A 167 1.30 9.55 10.78
N VAL A 168 0.39 9.86 11.71
CA VAL A 168 0.68 9.88 13.15
C VAL A 168 1.10 8.49 13.63
N PHE A 169 0.36 7.44 13.26
CA PHE A 169 0.69 6.07 13.66
C PHE A 169 2.05 5.62 13.11
N ALA A 170 2.35 5.94 11.84
CA ALA A 170 3.64 5.68 11.24
C ALA A 170 4.77 6.46 11.93
N GLY A 171 4.54 7.73 12.27
CA GLY A 171 5.51 8.55 13.01
C GLY A 171 5.78 8.03 14.43
N VAL A 172 4.75 7.56 15.13
CA VAL A 172 4.90 6.92 16.46
C VAL A 172 5.68 5.61 16.34
N SER A 173 5.34 4.76 15.36
CA SER A 173 6.05 3.50 15.12
C SER A 173 7.53 3.73 14.79
N TYR A 174 7.82 4.71 13.92
CA TYR A 174 9.17 5.13 13.61
C TYR A 174 9.91 5.63 14.85
N GLY A 175 9.29 6.52 15.63
CA GLY A 175 9.89 7.07 16.86
C GLY A 175 10.19 6.00 17.91
N VAL A 176 9.33 4.99 18.05
CA VAL A 176 9.58 3.85 18.95
C VAL A 176 10.74 3.00 18.45
N ASN A 177 10.85 2.78 17.13
CA ASN A 177 11.95 1.99 16.57
C ASN A 177 13.30 2.70 16.71
N GLU A 178 13.37 4.00 16.41
CA GLU A 178 14.54 4.85 16.65
C GLU A 178 14.91 4.88 18.15
N ALA A 179 13.93 5.04 19.04
CA ALA A 179 14.18 5.01 20.48
C ALA A 179 14.76 3.67 20.95
N ARG A 180 14.32 2.53 20.37
CA ARG A 180 14.92 1.22 20.68
C ARG A 180 16.34 1.09 20.16
N GLN A 181 16.69 1.74 19.06
CA GLN A 181 18.04 1.67 18.48
C GLN A 181 19.03 2.65 19.10
N THR A 182 18.59 3.81 19.59
CA THR A 182 19.44 4.69 20.41
C THR A 182 19.92 4.01 21.70
N GLY A 183 19.23 2.96 22.17
CA GLY A 183 19.67 2.11 23.27
C GLY A 183 20.60 0.95 22.87
N ALA A 184 20.75 0.66 21.57
CA ALA A 184 21.65 -0.36 21.06
C ALA A 184 23.03 0.26 20.82
N LYS A 185 23.90 0.21 21.84
CA LYS A 185 25.30 0.60 21.71
C LYS A 185 25.94 -0.30 20.64
N ALA A 186 26.40 0.28 19.54
CA ALA A 186 27.24 -0.43 18.58
C ALA A 186 28.45 -1.02 19.34
N PRO A 187 28.81 -2.31 19.14
CA PRO A 187 30.00 -2.86 19.78
C PRO A 187 31.20 -2.02 19.35
N ASP A 188 32.03 -1.65 20.32
CA ASP A 188 33.14 -0.70 20.14
C ASP A 188 34.21 -1.20 19.14
N THR A 189 34.13 -2.47 18.69
CA THR A 189 34.90 -3.08 17.60
C THR A 189 34.11 -4.18 16.89
N ILE A 190 34.05 -4.16 15.56
CA ILE A 190 33.63 -5.31 14.74
C ILE A 190 34.90 -6.09 14.40
N THR A 191 35.23 -7.10 15.20
CA THR A 191 36.34 -8.00 14.91
C THR A 191 35.95 -8.96 13.79
N VAL A 192 36.32 -8.62 12.55
CA VAL A 192 36.31 -9.59 11.44
C VAL A 192 37.56 -10.45 11.60
N GLU A 193 37.40 -11.74 11.87
CA GLU A 193 38.51 -12.71 12.01
C GLU A 193 39.55 -12.38 13.11
N GLY A 194 39.12 -11.75 14.20
CA GLY A 194 39.99 -11.55 15.37
C GLY A 194 41.11 -10.51 15.18
N LYS A 195 41.01 -9.62 14.19
CA LYS A 195 41.81 -8.39 14.12
C LYS A 195 40.89 -7.17 14.08
N PRO A 196 41.30 -6.07 14.75
CA PRO A 196 40.57 -4.81 14.71
C PRO A 196 40.58 -4.18 13.31
#